data_AF-A0A1F8D1S7-F1
#
_entry.id   AF-A0A1F8D1S7-F1
#
_cell.length_a   1.000
_cell.length_b   1.000
_cell.length_c   1.000
_cell.angle_alpha   90.00
_cell.angle_beta   90.00
_cell.angle_gamma   90.00
#
_symmetry.space_group_name_H-M   'P 1'
#
loop_
_entity.id
_entity.type
_entity.pdbx_description
1 polymer ?
#
loop_
_entity_poly.entity_id
_entity_poly.type
_entity_poly.pdbx_seq_one_letter_code
_entity_poly.pdbx_strand_id
1 'polypeptide(L)'
;MKGNVIFGIMLVLIGLSILFKFSFFNIFIAALIIWLGVKILSGSNRSIGVGVENVMDEDSINRVLIFSGYKTKITSSNFKGGEVVTVFGGAEIDLSKASSKEKDINLDITAVFGGAKLTVPKNWLIKSEGSAVFGGYDNNTEHSSKPTNILHLKGAAIFGGVEIVN
;
A
#
# COMPACT_ATOMS: atom_id res chain seq x y z
N MET A 1 -18.36 62.68 37.56
CA MET A 1 -17.56 62.43 36.33
C MET A 1 -16.87 61.07 36.28
N LYS A 2 -16.52 60.41 37.40
CA LYS A 2 -15.78 59.13 37.37
C LYS A 2 -16.61 57.87 37.00
N GLY A 3 -17.93 57.86 37.29
CA GLY A 3 -18.79 56.69 37.03
C GLY A 3 -19.02 56.37 35.55
N ASN A 4 -19.17 57.41 34.71
CA ASN A 4 -19.45 57.21 33.29
C ASN A 4 -18.23 56.68 32.52
N VAL A 5 -17.01 56.97 32.99
CA VAL A 5 -15.76 56.48 32.39
C VAL A 5 -15.55 55.00 32.70
N ILE A 6 -15.87 54.57 33.92
CA ILE A 6 -15.77 53.15 34.32
C ILE A 6 -16.75 52.29 33.51
N PHE A 7 -17.97 52.78 33.31
CA PHE A 7 -18.96 52.09 32.48
C PHE A 7 -18.53 51.98 31.01
N GLY A 8 -17.93 53.05 30.46
CA GLY A 8 -17.37 53.04 29.11
C GLY A 8 -16.24 52.03 28.94
N ILE A 9 -15.29 51.96 29.90
CA ILE A 9 -14.20 50.98 29.87
C ILE A 9 -14.74 49.55 29.95
N MET A 10 -15.76 49.31 30.77
CA MET A 10 -16.35 47.98 30.88
C MET A 10 -17.02 47.52 29.58
N LEU A 11 -17.69 48.44 28.88
CA LEU A 11 -18.36 48.17 27.60
C LEU A 11 -17.34 47.90 26.48
N VAL A 12 -16.20 48.62 26.48
CA VAL A 12 -15.07 48.36 25.57
C VAL A 12 -14.45 46.99 25.84
N LEU A 13 -14.24 46.61 27.11
CA LEU A 13 -13.66 45.31 27.45
C LEU A 13 -14.59 44.14 27.08
N ILE A 14 -15.91 44.31 27.25
CA ILE A 14 -16.91 43.31 26.82
C ILE A 14 -16.94 43.21 25.28
N GLY A 15 -16.93 44.33 24.57
CA GLY A 15 -16.88 44.37 23.11
C GLY A 15 -15.61 43.73 22.56
N LEU A 16 -14.46 44.00 23.19
CA LEU A 16 -13.18 43.38 22.84
C LEU A 16 -13.17 41.89 23.15
N SER A 17 -13.80 41.46 24.25
CA SER A 17 -13.97 40.04 24.60
C SER A 17 -14.83 39.31 23.57
N ILE A 18 -15.91 39.92 23.07
CA ILE A 18 -16.76 39.34 22.01
C ILE A 18 -16.00 39.22 20.68
N LEU A 19 -15.19 40.23 20.32
CA LEU A 19 -14.31 40.17 19.14
C LEU A 19 -13.24 39.08 19.27
N PHE A 20 -12.68 38.89 20.47
CA PHE A 20 -11.64 37.89 20.72
C PHE A 20 -12.20 36.45 20.77
N LYS A 21 -13.45 36.28 21.22
CA LYS A 21 -14.07 34.96 21.43
C LYS A 21 -14.42 34.22 20.14
N PHE A 22 -14.53 34.92 19.00
CA PHE A 22 -15.08 34.31 17.77
C PHE A 22 -14.04 33.75 16.80
N SER A 23 -12.80 34.24 16.81
CA SER A 23 -11.78 33.77 15.85
C SER A 23 -10.70 32.90 16.49
N PHE A 24 -10.24 33.23 17.69
CA PHE A 24 -9.12 32.50 18.32
C PHE A 24 -9.46 31.04 18.62
N PHE A 25 -10.66 30.77 19.13
CA PHE A 25 -11.05 29.40 19.48
C PHE A 25 -11.26 28.53 18.24
N ASN A 26 -11.78 29.10 17.15
CA ASN A 26 -11.97 28.39 15.89
C ASN A 26 -10.65 28.08 15.19
N ILE A 27 -9.71 29.03 15.18
CA ILE A 27 -8.35 28.81 14.65
C ILE A 27 -7.61 27.77 15.50
N PHE A 28 -7.78 27.82 16.83
CA PHE A 28 -7.18 26.85 17.73
C PHE A 28 -7.76 25.44 17.53
N ILE A 29 -9.09 25.30 17.39
CA ILE A 29 -9.73 24.03 17.05
C ILE A 29 -9.25 23.52 15.68
N ALA A 30 -9.19 24.37 14.66
CA ALA A 30 -8.71 23.99 13.33
C ALA A 30 -7.24 23.54 13.37
N ALA A 31 -6.37 24.28 14.04
CA ALA A 31 -4.98 23.92 14.24
C ALA A 31 -4.83 22.62 15.05
N LEU A 32 -5.68 22.40 16.07
CA LEU A 32 -5.70 21.19 16.88
C LEU A 32 -6.16 19.98 16.06
N ILE A 33 -7.16 20.12 15.19
CA ILE A 33 -7.61 19.07 14.27
C ILE A 33 -6.52 18.75 13.24
N ILE A 34 -5.89 19.77 12.63
CA ILE A 34 -4.77 19.57 11.70
C ILE A 34 -3.61 18.87 12.40
N TRP A 35 -3.24 19.33 13.60
CA TRP A 35 -2.18 18.72 14.40
C TRP A 35 -2.51 17.29 14.81
N LEU A 36 -3.76 17.00 15.22
CA LEU A 36 -4.20 15.65 15.55
C LEU A 36 -4.20 14.76 14.32
N GLY A 37 -4.66 15.27 13.17
CA GLY A 37 -4.60 14.59 11.88
C GLY A 37 -3.15 14.26 11.48
N VAL A 38 -2.25 15.23 11.59
CA VAL A 38 -0.81 15.03 11.35
C VAL A 38 -0.22 14.05 12.37
N LYS A 39 -0.65 14.05 13.64
CA LYS A 39 -0.17 13.09 14.65
C LYS A 39 -0.71 11.68 14.42
N ILE A 40 -1.91 11.53 13.85
CA ILE A 40 -2.44 10.24 13.41
C ILE A 40 -1.68 9.74 12.17
N LEU A 41 -1.32 10.64 11.25
CA LEU A 41 -0.49 10.34 10.08
C LEU A 41 0.98 10.03 10.46
N SER A 42 1.52 10.73 11.46
CA SER A 42 2.93 10.67 11.85
C SER A 42 3.20 9.72 13.03
N GLY A 43 2.17 9.33 13.78
CA GLY A 43 2.25 8.52 15.01
C GLY A 43 2.03 7.03 14.79
N SER A 44 2.33 6.57 13.59
CA SER A 44 2.19 5.18 13.21
C SER A 44 3.58 4.59 13.03
N ASN A 45 4.03 3.87 14.06
CA ASN A 45 4.95 2.75 13.91
C ASN A 45 4.26 1.55 13.20
N ARG A 46 3.13 1.76 12.50
CA ARG A 46 2.73 0.86 11.42
C ARG A 46 3.66 1.17 10.28
N SER A 47 4.23 0.12 9.74
CA SER A 47 4.86 0.06 8.43
C SER A 47 3.96 0.69 7.36
N ILE A 48 4.00 2.02 7.25
CA ILE A 48 3.97 2.68 5.95
C ILE A 48 5.10 1.99 5.21
N GLY A 49 4.75 1.18 4.21
CA GLY A 49 5.71 0.46 3.38
C GLY A 49 6.54 1.42 2.54
N VAL A 50 7.38 2.22 3.19
CA VAL A 50 8.69 2.62 2.67
C VAL A 50 9.48 1.32 2.66
N GLY A 51 9.86 0.85 1.48
CA GLY A 51 10.64 -0.36 1.30
C GLY A 51 11.90 -0.31 2.16
N VAL A 52 11.84 -0.93 3.32
CA VAL A 52 12.99 -1.38 4.09
C VAL A 52 12.93 -2.89 4.04
N GLU A 53 13.76 -3.41 3.14
CA GLU A 53 14.12 -4.81 2.99
C GLU A 53 14.46 -5.38 4.38
N ASN A 54 13.56 -6.20 4.91
CA ASN A 54 13.91 -7.24 5.86
C ASN A 54 13.62 -8.54 5.13
N VAL A 55 14.68 -9.15 4.60
CA VAL A 55 14.68 -10.57 4.25
C VAL A 55 14.48 -11.32 5.55
N MET A 56 13.23 -11.57 5.89
CA MET A 56 12.86 -12.61 6.83
C MET A 56 12.22 -13.71 5.98
N ASP A 57 12.72 -14.93 6.15
CA ASP A 57 12.18 -16.17 5.59
C ASP A 57 10.73 -16.38 6.05
N GLU A 58 9.80 -15.56 5.55
CA GLU A 58 8.41 -15.96 5.43
C GLU A 58 8.32 -16.71 4.10
N ASP A 59 8.16 -18.03 4.22
CA ASP A 59 7.87 -18.92 3.10
C ASP A 59 6.63 -18.47 2.29
N SER A 60 5.82 -17.54 2.78
CA SER A 60 4.64 -17.00 2.10
C SER A 60 4.58 -15.46 2.08
N ILE A 61 4.01 -14.88 1.04
CA ILE A 61 3.78 -13.42 0.94
C ILE A 61 2.32 -13.14 1.29
N ASN A 62 2.04 -12.22 2.22
CA ASN A 62 0.69 -11.67 2.35
C ASN A 62 0.79 -10.15 2.55
N ARG A 63 0.43 -9.37 1.54
CA ARG A 63 0.61 -7.91 1.55
C ARG A 63 -0.57 -7.20 0.89
N VAL A 64 -1.05 -6.14 1.55
CA VAL A 64 -2.05 -5.21 1.01
C VAL A 64 -1.42 -3.82 0.92
N LEU A 65 -1.50 -3.21 -0.26
CA LEU A 65 -0.83 -1.97 -0.63
C LEU A 65 -1.87 -0.96 -1.10
N ILE A 66 -1.85 0.23 -0.54
CA ILE A 66 -2.81 1.29 -0.84
C ILE A 66 -2.01 2.59 -1.03
N PHE A 67 -2.02 3.14 -2.26
CA PHE A 67 -1.24 4.32 -2.66
C PHE A 67 0.29 4.14 -2.58
N SER A 68 0.80 2.93 -2.80
CA SER A 68 2.23 2.64 -2.73
C SER A 68 2.70 1.65 -3.79
N GLY A 69 4.00 1.70 -4.10
CA GLY A 69 4.69 0.70 -4.91
C GLY A 69 5.40 -0.30 -4.02
N TYR A 70 5.30 -1.59 -4.32
CA TYR A 70 5.99 -2.66 -3.61
C TYR A 70 6.97 -3.35 -4.55
N LYS A 71 8.25 -3.37 -4.19
CA LYS A 71 9.27 -4.11 -4.92
C LYS A 71 9.96 -5.06 -3.95
N THR A 72 9.93 -6.35 -4.26
CA THR A 72 10.55 -7.38 -3.41
C THR A 72 11.26 -8.43 -4.25
N LYS A 73 12.38 -8.93 -3.72
CA LYS A 73 13.10 -10.07 -4.28
C LYS A 73 13.08 -11.18 -3.25
N ILE A 74 12.54 -12.33 -3.63
CA ILE A 74 12.35 -13.47 -2.74
C ILE A 74 13.38 -14.52 -3.07
N THR A 75 14.17 -14.88 -2.07
CA THR A 75 15.23 -15.89 -2.14
C THR A 75 14.96 -17.08 -1.24
N SER A 76 13.72 -17.22 -0.73
CA SER A 76 13.35 -18.35 0.12
C SER A 76 13.59 -19.67 -0.62
N SER A 77 14.11 -20.64 0.13
CA SER A 77 14.33 -22.01 -0.33
C SER A 77 13.07 -22.88 -0.25
N ASN A 78 12.00 -22.37 0.37
CA ASN A 78 10.75 -23.07 0.58
C ASN A 78 9.53 -22.17 0.34
N PHE A 79 9.47 -21.54 -0.84
CA PHE A 79 8.36 -20.66 -1.19
C PHE A 79 7.03 -21.43 -1.32
N LYS A 80 6.04 -21.04 -0.51
CA LYS A 80 4.69 -21.61 -0.41
C LYS A 80 3.63 -20.81 -1.17
N GLY A 81 3.98 -19.64 -1.69
CA GLY A 81 3.04 -18.79 -2.41
C GLY A 81 2.58 -17.58 -1.60
N GLY A 82 1.38 -17.09 -1.85
CA GLY A 82 0.89 -15.92 -1.15
C GLY A 82 -0.24 -15.15 -1.80
N GLU A 83 -0.55 -14.00 -1.22
CA GLU A 83 -1.53 -13.03 -1.70
C GLU A 83 -0.94 -11.62 -1.70
N VAL A 84 -1.10 -10.91 -2.81
CA VAL A 84 -0.70 -9.51 -2.94
C VAL A 84 -1.84 -8.70 -3.53
N VAL A 85 -2.32 -7.72 -2.79
CA VAL A 85 -3.36 -6.80 -3.23
C VAL A 85 -2.81 -5.39 -3.30
N THR A 86 -2.94 -4.73 -4.45
CA THR A 86 -2.61 -3.32 -4.63
C THR A 86 -3.83 -2.56 -5.14
N VAL A 87 -4.22 -1.49 -4.43
CA VAL A 87 -5.42 -0.72 -4.79
C VAL A 87 -5.07 0.49 -5.65
N PHE A 88 -3.98 1.20 -5.32
CA PHE A 88 -3.47 2.33 -6.09
C PHE A 88 -1.95 2.26 -6.08
N GLY A 89 -1.33 1.88 -7.20
CA GLY A 89 0.12 1.72 -7.29
C GLY A 89 0.51 0.46 -8.05
N GLY A 90 1.58 -0.21 -7.62
CA GLY A 90 2.02 -1.42 -8.32
C GLY A 90 2.87 -2.35 -7.47
N ALA A 91 2.95 -3.60 -7.87
CA ALA A 91 3.71 -4.63 -7.19
C ALA A 91 4.70 -5.28 -8.17
N GLU A 92 5.99 -5.24 -7.85
CA GLU A 92 7.06 -5.92 -8.57
C GLU A 92 7.63 -7.01 -7.67
N ILE A 93 7.37 -8.26 -8.03
CA ILE A 93 7.75 -9.43 -7.26
C ILE A 93 8.74 -10.23 -8.09
N ASP A 94 9.96 -10.37 -7.58
CA ASP A 94 11.02 -11.14 -8.21
C ASP A 94 11.24 -12.45 -7.45
N LEU A 95 10.74 -13.54 -8.03
CA LEU A 95 10.93 -14.91 -7.56
C LEU A 95 12.08 -15.61 -8.28
N SER A 96 12.89 -14.95 -9.11
CA SER A 96 13.87 -15.61 -9.99
C SER A 96 14.90 -16.48 -9.26
N LYS A 97 15.13 -16.22 -7.97
CA LYS A 97 16.03 -16.96 -7.08
C LYS A 97 15.30 -17.76 -6.00
N ALA A 98 13.97 -17.78 -6.02
CA ALA A 98 13.17 -18.56 -5.10
C ALA A 98 13.17 -20.04 -5.51
N SER A 99 13.13 -20.92 -4.51
CA SER A 99 12.91 -22.35 -4.69
C SER A 99 11.76 -22.79 -3.80
N SER A 100 11.07 -23.84 -4.19
CA SER A 100 10.03 -24.45 -3.37
C SER A 100 10.26 -25.94 -3.25
N LYS A 101 9.98 -26.48 -2.05
CA LYS A 101 9.89 -27.93 -1.83
C LYS A 101 8.53 -28.48 -2.26
N GLU A 102 7.53 -27.61 -2.41
CA GLU A 102 6.17 -27.99 -2.80
C GLU A 102 6.08 -28.03 -4.33
N LYS A 103 5.41 -29.06 -4.86
CA LYS A 103 5.23 -29.22 -6.30
C LYS A 103 4.26 -28.20 -6.88
N ASP A 104 3.24 -27.84 -6.11
CA ASP A 104 2.18 -26.91 -6.49
C ASP A 104 2.20 -25.71 -5.55
N ILE A 105 2.28 -24.51 -6.11
CA ILE A 105 2.39 -23.24 -5.38
C ILE A 105 1.24 -22.35 -5.83
N ASN A 106 0.57 -21.66 -4.92
CA ASN A 106 -0.53 -20.76 -5.24
C ASN A 106 -0.14 -19.31 -4.95
N LEU A 107 -0.25 -18.43 -5.94
CA LEU A 107 0.01 -17.00 -5.76
C LEU A 107 -1.14 -16.19 -6.35
N ASP A 108 -1.74 -15.36 -5.52
CA ASP A 108 -2.86 -14.50 -5.89
C ASP A 108 -2.38 -13.05 -5.94
N ILE A 109 -2.55 -12.37 -7.07
CA ILE A 109 -2.15 -10.98 -7.28
C ILE A 109 -3.35 -10.19 -7.80
N THR A 110 -3.81 -9.22 -7.02
CA THR A 110 -4.92 -8.34 -7.39
C THR A 110 -4.44 -6.89 -7.47
N ALA A 111 -4.61 -6.26 -8.64
CA ALA A 111 -4.33 -4.85 -8.87
C ALA A 111 -5.61 -4.10 -9.27
N VAL A 112 -6.07 -3.15 -8.44
CA VAL A 112 -7.30 -2.40 -8.72
C VAL A 112 -7.02 -1.21 -9.64
N PHE A 113 -6.09 -0.33 -9.27
CA PHE A 113 -5.60 0.78 -10.09
C PHE A 113 -4.08 0.76 -10.18
N GLY A 114 -3.56 0.41 -11.36
CA GLY A 114 -2.13 0.26 -11.66
C GLY A 114 -1.80 -1.16 -12.12
N GLY A 115 -0.64 -1.70 -11.75
CA GLY A 115 -0.21 -2.99 -12.31
C GLY A 115 0.72 -3.82 -11.45
N ALA A 116 0.86 -5.08 -11.82
CA ALA A 116 1.75 -6.01 -11.14
C ALA A 116 2.68 -6.68 -12.13
N LYS A 117 3.96 -6.83 -11.74
CA LYS A 117 4.98 -7.54 -12.50
C LYS A 117 5.51 -8.68 -11.66
N LEU A 118 5.41 -9.88 -12.20
CA LEU A 118 5.94 -11.10 -11.57
C LEU A 118 7.08 -11.66 -12.42
N THR A 119 8.27 -11.77 -11.83
CA THR A 119 9.39 -12.51 -12.42
C THR A 119 9.48 -13.88 -11.77
N VAL A 120 9.44 -14.94 -12.57
CA VAL A 120 9.47 -16.33 -12.08
C VAL A 120 10.76 -17.05 -12.47
N PRO A 121 11.16 -18.11 -11.75
CA PRO A 121 12.24 -18.99 -12.19
C PRO A 121 11.91 -19.71 -13.50
N LYS A 122 12.89 -19.83 -14.40
CA LYS A 122 12.74 -20.54 -15.69
C LYS A 122 12.40 -22.03 -15.57
N ASN A 123 12.70 -22.64 -14.42
CA ASN A 123 12.41 -24.03 -14.13
C ASN A 123 10.99 -24.27 -13.61
N TRP A 124 10.17 -23.23 -13.43
CA TRP A 124 8.79 -23.37 -12.99
C TRP A 124 7.82 -23.38 -14.17
N LEU A 125 6.76 -24.19 -14.07
CA LEU A 125 5.62 -24.14 -14.98
C LEU A 125 4.60 -23.15 -14.43
N ILE A 126 4.22 -22.16 -15.23
CA ILE A 126 3.24 -21.15 -14.81
C ILE A 126 1.87 -21.47 -15.39
N LYS A 127 0.92 -21.77 -14.50
CA LYS A 127 -0.50 -21.85 -14.82
C LYS A 127 -1.14 -20.51 -14.46
N SER A 128 -1.22 -19.62 -15.43
CA SER A 128 -1.75 -18.28 -15.25
C SER A 128 -3.27 -18.29 -15.44
N GLU A 129 -4.01 -18.03 -14.38
CA GLU A 129 -5.46 -17.85 -14.37
C GLU A 129 -5.77 -16.41 -14.01
N GLY A 130 -5.95 -15.56 -15.02
CA GLY A 130 -6.14 -14.15 -14.74
C GLY A 130 -6.94 -13.41 -15.78
N SER A 131 -7.43 -12.26 -15.38
CA SER A 131 -8.20 -11.38 -16.24
C SER A 131 -7.94 -9.93 -15.88
N ALA A 132 -7.89 -9.09 -16.92
CA ALA A 132 -7.89 -7.65 -16.80
C ALA A 132 -9.23 -7.10 -17.31
N VAL A 133 -9.89 -6.22 -16.55
CA VAL A 133 -11.14 -5.58 -16.99
C VAL A 133 -10.83 -4.41 -17.91
N PHE A 134 -10.00 -3.47 -17.45
CA PHE A 134 -9.54 -2.30 -18.19
C PHE A 134 -8.00 -2.29 -18.25
N GLY A 135 -7.43 -3.00 -19.22
CA GLY A 135 -5.99 -3.03 -19.52
C GLY A 135 -5.53 -4.37 -20.08
N GLY A 136 -4.47 -4.97 -19.52
CA GLY A 136 -3.82 -6.15 -20.11
C GLY A 136 -3.40 -7.22 -19.08
N TYR A 137 -3.48 -8.49 -19.47
CA TYR A 137 -2.94 -9.62 -18.72
C TYR A 137 -2.01 -10.40 -19.64
N ASP A 138 -0.70 -10.20 -19.47
CA ASP A 138 0.32 -10.72 -20.38
C ASP A 138 1.19 -11.77 -19.67
N ASN A 139 1.22 -12.96 -20.26
CA ASN A 139 2.09 -14.04 -19.82
C ASN A 139 3.16 -14.32 -20.88
N ASN A 140 4.36 -13.79 -20.64
CA ASN A 140 5.54 -13.94 -21.51
C ASN A 140 6.54 -14.94 -20.92
N THR A 141 6.05 -16.09 -20.43
CA THR A 141 6.92 -17.11 -19.83
C THR A 141 7.29 -18.22 -20.81
N GLU A 142 8.60 -18.47 -20.94
CA GLU A 142 9.09 -19.64 -21.67
C GLU A 142 8.91 -20.91 -20.83
N HIS A 143 8.32 -21.94 -21.42
CA HIS A 143 8.04 -23.19 -20.73
C HIS A 143 9.27 -24.12 -20.77
N SER A 144 9.76 -24.53 -19.59
CA SER A 144 10.76 -25.59 -19.50
C SER A 144 10.15 -26.95 -19.81
N SER A 145 10.87 -27.79 -20.57
CA SER A 145 10.47 -29.16 -20.90
C SER A 145 10.39 -30.09 -19.68
N LYS A 146 11.02 -29.72 -18.56
CA LYS A 146 11.03 -30.48 -17.30
C LYS A 146 10.88 -29.52 -16.12
N PRO A 147 9.64 -29.06 -15.82
CA PRO A 147 9.42 -28.14 -14.72
C PRO A 147 9.62 -28.83 -13.37
N THR A 148 10.28 -28.15 -12.43
CA THR A 148 10.49 -28.66 -11.06
C THR A 148 9.28 -28.38 -10.15
N ASN A 149 8.59 -27.27 -10.39
CA ASN A 149 7.44 -26.80 -9.62
C ASN A 149 6.39 -26.20 -10.57
N ILE A 150 5.13 -26.18 -10.14
CA ILE A 150 3.99 -25.61 -10.83
C ILE A 150 3.48 -24.42 -9.99
N LEU A 151 3.49 -23.22 -10.56
CA LEU A 151 2.90 -22.04 -9.94
C LEU A 151 1.52 -21.79 -10.56
N HIS A 152 0.48 -21.96 -9.74
CA HIS A 152 -0.87 -21.52 -10.05
C HIS A 152 -0.97 -20.05 -9.68
N LEU A 153 -0.95 -19.19 -10.70
CA LEU A 153 -0.98 -17.75 -10.52
C LEU A 153 -2.39 -17.25 -10.83
N LYS A 154 -3.09 -16.73 -9.82
CA LYS A 154 -4.33 -16.01 -10.04
C LYS A 154 -4.07 -14.52 -10.11
N GLY A 155 -4.35 -13.91 -11.24
CA GLY A 155 -4.09 -12.49 -11.44
C GLY A 155 -5.33 -11.71 -11.84
N ALA A 156 -5.73 -10.72 -11.05
CA ALA A 156 -6.82 -9.83 -11.40
C ALA A 156 -6.31 -8.40 -11.55
N ALA A 157 -6.61 -7.75 -12.68
CA ALA A 157 -6.40 -6.32 -12.85
C ALA A 157 -7.73 -5.64 -13.18
N ILE A 158 -8.08 -4.56 -12.50
CA ILE A 158 -9.31 -3.80 -12.83
C ILE A 158 -8.97 -2.63 -13.76
N PHE A 159 -8.05 -1.74 -13.38
CA PHE A 159 -7.59 -0.60 -14.16
C PHE A 159 -6.06 -0.60 -14.29
N GLY A 160 -5.55 -1.35 -15.26
CA GLY A 160 -4.13 -1.49 -15.60
C GLY A 160 -3.80 -2.94 -15.98
N GLY A 161 -2.68 -3.51 -15.53
CA GLY A 161 -2.28 -4.82 -16.03
C GLY A 161 -1.38 -5.67 -15.15
N VAL A 162 -1.35 -6.96 -15.46
CA VAL A 162 -0.45 -7.93 -14.85
C VAL A 162 0.48 -8.48 -15.92
N GLU A 163 1.78 -8.38 -15.70
CA GLU A 163 2.82 -8.90 -16.58
C GLU A 163 3.60 -10.01 -15.87
N ILE A 164 3.77 -11.14 -16.56
CA ILE A 164 4.49 -12.30 -16.04
C ILE A 164 5.63 -12.62 -16.99
N VAL A 165 6.86 -12.70 -16.45
CA VAL A 165 8.09 -12.90 -17.22
C VAL A 165 9.03 -13.89 -16.52
N ASN A 166 9.95 -14.50 -17.26
CA ASN A 166 10.97 -15.42 -16.74
C ASN A 166 12.39 -15.15 -17.25
#